data_AF-A0A3D1ZBD6-F1
#
_entry.id   AF-A0A3D1ZBD6-F1
#
_cell.length_a   1.000
_cell.length_b   1.000
_cell.length_c   1.000
_cell.angle_alpha   90.00
_cell.angle_beta   90.00
_cell.angle_gamma   90.00
#
_symmetry.space_group_name_H-M   'P 1'
#
loop_
_entity.id
_entity.type
_entity.pdbx_description
1 polymer ?
#
loop_
_entity_poly.entity_id
_entity_poly.type
_entity_poly.pdbx_seq_one_letter_code
_entity_poly.pdbx_strand_id
1 'polypeptide(L)'
;LADSVAGLNAQGKALNKIIEDRQPWVILRDPERKEEYESLLTALLESIRILIEGLWPVVPASSRKAIAMLGLVPPKDEDRPLAPVILERRLERVSMEAPEPVFPRLES
;
A
#
# COMPACT_ATOMS: atom_id res chain seq x y z
N LEU A 1 15.09 7.94 11.98
CA LEU A 1 15.00 7.16 10.72
C LEU A 1 14.87 5.66 11.00
N ALA A 2 15.78 5.03 11.76
CA ALA A 2 15.73 3.60 12.07
C ALA A 2 14.40 3.16 12.74
N ASP A 3 13.94 3.86 13.78
CA ASP A 3 12.68 3.55 14.46
C ASP A 3 11.46 3.73 13.54
N SER A 4 11.49 4.73 12.65
CA SER A 4 10.44 4.98 11.68
C SER A 4 10.34 3.85 10.65
N VAL A 5 11.47 3.34 10.16
CA VAL A 5 11.50 2.19 9.24
C VAL A 5 11.02 0.91 9.93
N ALA A 6 11.40 0.69 11.19
CA ALA A 6 10.89 -0.42 11.98
C ALA A 6 9.36 -0.36 12.13
N GLY A 7 8.81 0.84 12.36
CA GLY A 7 7.37 1.08 12.39
C GLY A 7 6.66 0.74 11.07
N LEU A 8 7.22 1.17 9.93
CA LEU A 8 6.68 0.84 8.59
C LEU A 8 6.71 -0.66 8.32
N ASN A 9 7.79 -1.35 8.71
CA ASN A 9 7.87 -2.81 8.60
C ASN A 9 6.82 -3.52 9.49
N ALA A 10 6.61 -3.03 10.71
CA ALA A 10 5.58 -3.56 11.60
C ALA A 10 4.17 -3.37 11.00
N GLN A 11 3.90 -2.22 10.37
CA GLN A 11 2.66 -1.98 9.63
C GLN A 11 2.49 -2.99 8.50
N GLY A 12 3.50 -3.20 7.66
CA GLY A 12 3.45 -4.19 6.57
C GLY A 12 3.14 -5.60 7.08
N LYS A 13 3.76 -6.03 8.18
CA LYS A 13 3.46 -7.32 8.84
C LYS A 13 2.01 -7.40 9.34
N ALA A 14 1.49 -6.34 9.94
CA ALA A 14 0.11 -6.29 10.39
C ALA A 14 -0.88 -6.41 9.23
N LEU A 15 -0.62 -5.74 8.10
CA LEU A 15 -1.45 -5.84 6.90
C LEU A 15 -1.45 -7.26 6.32
N ASN A 16 -0.29 -7.91 6.26
CA ASN A 16 -0.19 -9.31 5.85
C ASN A 16 -1.04 -10.22 6.74
N LYS A 17 -0.93 -10.05 8.06
CA LYS A 17 -1.76 -10.81 9.01
C LYS A 17 -3.26 -10.58 8.80
N ILE A 18 -3.69 -9.35 8.54
CA ILE A 18 -5.10 -9.06 8.23
C ILE A 18 -5.56 -9.80 6.98
N ILE A 19 -4.73 -9.83 5.93
CA ILE A 19 -5.04 -10.55 4.68
C ILE A 19 -5.15 -12.06 4.95
N GLU A 20 -4.22 -12.63 5.72
CA GLU A 20 -4.22 -14.04 6.11
C GLU A 20 -5.44 -14.42 6.96
N ASP A 21 -5.78 -13.61 7.96
CA ASP A 21 -6.89 -13.87 8.89
C ASP A 21 -8.25 -13.67 8.20
N ARG A 22 -8.40 -12.65 7.34
CA ARG A 22 -9.68 -12.29 6.71
C ARG A 22 -9.95 -13.04 5.42
N GLN A 23 -8.92 -13.57 4.76
CA GLN A 23 -9.02 -14.36 3.53
C GLN A 23 -9.95 -13.71 2.48
N PRO A 24 -9.62 -12.53 1.94
CA PRO A 24 -10.51 -11.77 1.05
C PRO A 24 -10.96 -12.57 -0.18
N TRP A 25 -10.16 -13.52 -0.66
CA TRP A 25 -10.51 -14.43 -1.76
C TRP A 25 -11.65 -15.40 -1.43
N VAL A 26 -11.95 -15.63 -0.15
CA VAL A 26 -13.13 -16.39 0.30
C VAL A 26 -14.34 -15.47 0.33
N ILE A 27 -14.22 -14.28 0.93
CA ILE A 27 -15.30 -13.27 1.00
C ILE A 27 -15.79 -12.91 -0.41
N LEU A 28 -14.87 -12.75 -1.36
CA LEU A 28 -15.17 -12.44 -2.76
C LEU A 28 -16.12 -13.43 -3.44
N ARG A 29 -16.13 -14.70 -3.00
CA ARG A 29 -16.96 -15.75 -3.59
C ARG A 29 -18.40 -15.72 -3.09
N ASP A 30 -18.68 -14.93 -2.06
CA ASP A 30 -19.99 -14.76 -1.46
C ASP A 30 -20.59 -13.41 -1.87
N PRO A 31 -21.57 -13.39 -2.80
CA PRO A 31 -22.20 -12.15 -3.26
C PRO A 31 -22.89 -11.35 -2.14
N GLU A 32 -23.35 -12.01 -1.08
CA GLU A 32 -24.03 -11.35 0.05
C GLU A 32 -23.05 -10.56 0.91
N ARG A 33 -21.75 -10.87 0.82
CA ARG A 33 -20.67 -10.22 1.58
C ARG A 33 -19.90 -9.18 0.76
N LYS A 34 -20.48 -8.70 -0.34
CA LYS A 34 -19.84 -7.71 -1.22
C LYS A 34 -19.41 -6.45 -0.48
N GLU A 35 -20.26 -5.89 0.39
CA GLU A 35 -19.94 -4.67 1.14
C GLU A 35 -18.78 -4.87 2.11
N GLU A 36 -18.71 -6.05 2.76
CA GLU A 36 -17.58 -6.42 3.61
C GLU A 36 -16.28 -6.52 2.81
N TYR A 37 -16.31 -7.14 1.64
CA TYR A 37 -15.17 -7.25 0.74
C TYR A 37 -14.67 -5.87 0.27
N GLU A 38 -15.59 -5.00 -0.18
CA GLU A 38 -15.25 -3.65 -0.64
C GLU A 38 -14.66 -2.81 0.49
N SER A 39 -15.23 -2.89 1.70
CA SER A 39 -14.74 -2.18 2.89
C SER A 39 -13.34 -2.66 3.29
N LEU A 40 -13.12 -3.99 3.32
CA LEU A 40 -11.83 -4.57 3.65
C LEU A 40 -10.75 -4.16 2.65
N LEU A 41 -11.03 -4.28 1.34
CA LEU A 41 -10.04 -3.91 0.32
C LEU A 41 -9.75 -2.41 0.33
N THR A 42 -10.77 -1.57 0.55
CA THR A 42 -10.57 -0.13 0.68
C THR A 42 -9.62 0.18 1.84
N ALA A 43 -9.86 -0.41 3.02
CA ALA A 43 -8.99 -0.21 4.19
C ALA A 43 -7.55 -0.71 3.97
N LEU A 44 -7.39 -1.87 3.31
CA LEU A 44 -6.08 -2.42 2.96
C LEU A 44 -5.33 -1.50 1.99
N LEU A 45 -5.98 -1.07 0.92
CA LEU A 45 -5.37 -0.20 -0.10
C LEU A 45 -4.96 1.16 0.49
N GLU A 46 -5.78 1.75 1.36
CA GLU A 46 -5.41 2.99 2.07
C GLU A 46 -4.21 2.79 2.97
N SER A 47 -4.17 1.68 3.71
CA SER A 47 -3.06 1.37 4.59
C SER A 47 -1.77 1.14 3.80
N ILE A 48 -1.88 0.50 2.63
CA ILE A 48 -0.78 0.30 1.68
C ILE A 48 -0.30 1.65 1.11
N ARG A 49 -1.20 2.55 0.73
CA ARG A 49 -0.85 3.91 0.29
C ARG A 49 0.00 4.64 1.33
N ILE A 50 -0.46 4.64 2.58
CA ILE A 50 0.23 5.28 3.71
C ILE A 50 1.63 4.67 3.90
N LEU A 51 1.72 3.33 3.87
CA LEU A 51 2.99 2.60 3.98
C LEU A 51 3.97 3.01 2.86
N ILE A 52 3.52 3.03 1.61
CA ILE A 52 4.34 3.36 0.44
C ILE A 52 4.81 4.83 0.49
N GLU A 53 3.93 5.76 0.85
CA GLU A 53 4.28 7.18 1.02
C GLU A 53 5.32 7.34 2.14
N GLY A 54 5.20 6.61 3.25
CA GLY A 54 6.18 6.61 4.34
C GLY A 54 7.53 5.99 3.96
N LEU A 55 7.56 5.06 2.99
CA LEU A 55 8.77 4.44 2.48
C LEU A 55 9.54 5.30 1.48
N TRP A 56 8.92 6.36 0.92
CA TRP A 56 9.53 7.23 -0.09
C TRP A 56 10.95 7.70 0.23
N PRO A 57 11.25 8.26 1.43
CA PRO A 57 12.60 8.75 1.73
C PRO A 57 13.66 7.64 1.90
N VAL A 58 13.25 6.37 1.88
CA VAL A 58 14.15 5.22 2.06
C VAL A 58 14.32 4.44 0.76
N VAL A 59 13.24 4.30 -0.03
CA VAL A 59 13.22 3.54 -1.29
C VAL A 59 12.40 4.27 -2.38
N PRO A 60 12.81 5.48 -2.81
CA PRO A 60 12.00 6.36 -3.66
C PRO A 60 11.60 5.73 -4.99
N ALA A 61 12.51 5.00 -5.65
CA ALA A 61 12.22 4.33 -6.92
C ALA A 61 11.12 3.26 -6.79
N SER A 62 11.20 2.42 -5.76
CA SER A 62 10.18 1.40 -5.46
C SER A 62 8.86 2.04 -5.05
N SER A 63 8.89 3.09 -4.22
CA SER A 63 7.70 3.82 -3.82
C SER A 63 7.01 4.49 -5.01
N ARG A 64 7.75 5.06 -5.96
CA ARG A 64 7.20 5.61 -7.21
C ARG A 64 6.44 4.56 -8.01
N LYS A 65 7.04 3.39 -8.23
CA LYS A 65 6.40 2.28 -8.95
C LYS A 65 5.11 1.86 -8.24
N ALA A 66 5.15 1.72 -6.93
CA ALA A 66 4.00 1.28 -6.14
C ALA A 66 2.85 2.32 -6.12
N ILE A 67 3.16 3.62 -6.04
CA ILE A 67 2.15 4.70 -6.14
C ILE A 67 1.49 4.71 -7.52
N ALA A 68 2.26 4.51 -8.59
CA ALA A 68 1.73 4.43 -9.95
C ALA A 68 0.75 3.25 -10.12
N MET A 69 1.08 2.07 -9.57
CA MET A 69 0.19 0.90 -9.61
C MET A 69 -1.13 1.13 -8.87
N LEU A 70 -1.13 1.97 -7.82
CA LEU A 70 -2.36 2.41 -7.15
C LEU A 70 -3.19 3.41 -7.97
N GLY A 71 -2.81 3.72 -9.21
CA GLY A 71 -3.50 4.69 -10.07
C GLY A 71 -3.28 6.14 -9.65
N LEU A 72 -2.26 6.41 -8.82
CA LEU A 72 -1.94 7.74 -8.32
C LEU A 72 -0.77 8.35 -9.09
N VAL A 73 -0.76 9.68 -9.18
CA VAL A 73 0.38 10.42 -9.75
C VAL A 73 1.51 10.46 -8.70
N PRO A 74 2.68 9.83 -8.96
CA PRO A 74 3.79 9.89 -8.03
C PRO A 74 4.44 11.29 -8.04
N PRO A 75 5.06 11.71 -6.91
CA PRO A 75 5.89 12.91 -6.88
C PRO A 75 6.99 12.86 -7.96
N LYS A 76 7.20 14.00 -8.61
CA LYS A 76 8.30 14.18 -9.58
C LYS A 76 9.66 14.28 -8.89
N ASP A 77 9.68 14.81 -7.68
CA ASP A 77 10.87 15.05 -6.89
C ASP A 77 11.23 13.81 -6.05
N GLU A 78 12.38 13.19 -6.34
CA GLU A 78 12.89 12.02 -5.63
C GLU A 78 13.49 12.40 -4.28
N ASP A 79 14.07 13.60 -4.18
CA ASP A 79 14.71 14.13 -2.97
C ASP A 79 13.71 14.82 -2.04
N ARG A 80 12.41 14.64 -2.30
CA ARG A 80 11.35 15.21 -1.49
C ARG A 80 11.55 14.81 -0.01
N PRO A 81 11.65 15.78 0.91
CA PRO A 81 11.76 15.47 2.34
C PRO A 81 10.51 14.74 2.82
N LEU A 82 10.64 13.99 3.93
CA LEU A 82 9.52 13.31 4.58
C LEU A 82 8.43 14.34 4.88
N ALA A 83 7.41 14.41 4.03
CA ALA A 83 6.21 15.17 4.28
C ALA A 83 5.30 14.31 5.17
N PRO A 84 4.52 14.92 6.07
CA PRO A 84 3.47 14.19 6.78
C PRO A 84 2.58 13.50 5.75
N VAL A 85 2.35 12.20 5.95
CA VAL A 85 1.34 11.48 5.18
C VAL A 85 0.00 12.13 5.49
N ILE A 86 -0.70 12.59 4.45
CA ILE A 86 -2.02 13.21 4.61
C ILE A 86 -3.02 12.07 4.82
N LEU A 87 -3.53 11.92 6.03
CA LEU A 87 -4.45 10.83 6.41
C LEU A 87 -5.88 11.11 5.93
N GLU A 88 -6.20 12.38 5.71
CA GLU A 88 -7.47 12.85 5.16
C GLU A 88 -7.55 12.57 3.65
N ARG A 89 -6.41 12.39 2.97
CA ARG A 89 -6.38 11.96 1.58
C ARG A 89 -6.89 10.54 1.48
N ARG A 90 -7.90 10.33 0.64
CA ARG A 90 -8.41 9.02 0.28
C ARG A 90 -8.00 8.64 -1.14
N LEU A 91 -7.77 7.36 -1.36
CA LEU A 91 -7.85 6.74 -2.66
C LEU A 91 -9.28 6.93 -3.16
N GLU A 92 -9.44 7.79 -4.15
CA GLU A 92 -10.67 7.83 -4.94
C GLU A 92 -10.76 6.55 -5.78
N ARG A 93 -11.92 6.33 -6.41
CA ARG A 93 -12.13 5.18 -7.30
C ARG A 93 -11.29 5.37 -8.56
N VAL A 94 -10.02 4.98 -8.47
CA VAL A 94 -9.02 5.08 -9.55
C VAL A 94 -8.88 3.74 -10.25
N SER A 95 -8.63 3.78 -11.56
CA SER A 95 -8.20 2.59 -12.30
C SER A 95 -6.78 2.25 -11.86
N MET A 96 -6.58 1.05 -11.33
CA MET A 96 -5.27 0.54 -10.95
C MET A 96 -4.60 -0.14 -12.15
N GLU A 97 -3.27 -0.09 -12.20
CA GLU A 97 -2.51 -0.91 -13.15
C GLU A 97 -2.40 -2.34 -12.62
N ALA A 98 -2.03 -3.29 -13.50
CA ALA A 98 -1.78 -4.65 -13.07
C ALA A 98 -0.62 -4.68 -12.04
N PRO A 99 -0.78 -5.36 -10.89
CA PRO A 99 0.24 -5.36 -9.86
C PRO A 99 1.48 -6.13 -10.32
N GLU A 100 2.63 -5.51 -10.17
CA GLU A 100 3.95 -6.11 -10.40
C GLU A 100 4.75 -6.16 -9.09
N PRO A 101 5.71 -7.10 -8.95
CA PRO A 101 6.65 -7.06 -7.84
C PRO A 101 7.38 -5.71 -7.76
N VAL A 102 7.31 -5.09 -6.58
CA VAL A 102 7.98 -3.80 -6.27
C VAL A 102 9.42 -4.02 -5.82
N PHE A 103 9.68 -5.13 -5.14
CA PHE A 103 10.99 -5.53 -4.63
C PHE A 103 11.39 -6.86 -5.26
N PRO A 104 12.38 -6.87 -6.18
CA PRO A 104 12.88 -8.11 -6.75
C PRO A 104 13.59 -8.95 -5.68
N ARG A 105 13.57 -10.28 -5.84
CA ARG A 105 14.38 -11.16 -4.99
C ARG A 105 15.86 -10.95 -5.33
N LEU A 106 16.70 -10.92 -4.31
CA LEU A 106 18.14 -10.98 -4.51
C LEU A 106 18.49 -12.43 -4.82
N GLU A 107 19.01 -12.67 -6.01
CA GLU A 107 19.63 -13.95 -6.36
C GLU A 107 21.01 -13.98 -5.69
N SER A 108 21.24 -14.99 -4.84
CA SER A 108 22.52 -15.24 -4.14
C SER A 108 23.16 -16.51 -4.64
#